data_AF-A0A7Y5VS45-F1
#
_entry.id   AF-A0A7Y5VS45-F1
#
_cell.length_a   1.000
_cell.length_b   1.000
_cell.length_c   1.000
_cell.angle_alpha   90.00
_cell.angle_beta   90.00
_cell.angle_gamma   90.00
#
_symmetry.space_group_name_H-M   'P 1'
#
loop_
_entity.id
_entity.type
_entity.pdbx_description
1 polymer ?
#
loop_
_entity_poly.entity_id
_entity_poly.type
_entity_poly.pdbx_seq_one_letter_code
_entity_poly.pdbx_strand_id
1 'polypeptide(L)' 'MESLMSYRGRVRNGVIVLEPPATLPEGVEVEVVPADDGRAGPTWAEVFEDVAGRAEGLPADASINHDHYLYGTPKK' A
#
# COMPACT_ATOMS: atom_id res chain seq x y z
N MET A 1 5.73 27.05 7.52
CA MET A 1 5.72 25.62 7.21
C MET A 1 6.89 25.40 6.28
N GLU A 2 8.04 25.03 6.86
CA GLU A 2 9.26 24.83 6.07
C GLU A 2 9.02 23.64 5.13
N SER A 3 9.13 23.90 3.84
CA SER A 3 9.17 22.83 2.85
C SER A 3 10.51 22.12 3.02
N LEU A 4 10.55 21.03 3.81
CA LEU A 4 11.69 20.12 3.84
C LEU A 4 11.98 19.70 2.40
N MET A 5 13.12 20.13 1.86
CA MET A 5 13.60 19.64 0.56
C MET A 5 13.98 18.17 0.75
N SER A 6 13.06 17.27 0.44
CA SER A 6 13.35 15.84 0.43
C SER A 6 14.20 15.52 -0.80
N TYR A 7 15.40 15.01 -0.60
CA TYR A 7 16.21 14.46 -1.68
C TYR A 7 15.90 12.97 -1.84
N ARG A 8 15.66 12.54 -3.08
CA ARG A 8 15.62 11.11 -3.41
C ARG A 8 16.99 10.66 -3.86
N GLY A 9 17.31 9.41 -3.58
CA GLY A 9 18.58 8.82 -4.01
C GLY A 9 18.52 7.31 -3.97
N ARG A 10 19.56 6.68 -4.50
CA ARG A 10 19.74 5.22 -4.49
C ARG A 10 21.07 4.86 -3.84
N VAL A 11 21.07 3.77 -3.10
CA VAL A 11 22.32 3.21 -2.56
C VAL A 11 23.09 2.52 -3.69
N ARG A 12 24.34 2.93 -3.92
CA ARG A 12 25.28 2.31 -4.86
C ARG A 12 26.60 2.08 -4.13
N ASN A 13 27.04 0.84 -4.01
CA ASN A 13 28.27 0.46 -3.29
C ASN A 13 28.34 1.01 -1.85
N GLY A 14 27.22 1.01 -1.12
CA GLY A 14 27.15 1.52 0.25
C GLY A 14 27.06 3.05 0.38
N VAL A 15 27.00 3.78 -0.73
CA VAL A 15 26.88 5.25 -0.74
C VAL A 15 25.52 5.66 -1.33
N ILE A 16 24.84 6.64 -0.72
CA ILE A 16 23.60 7.19 -1.24
C ILE A 16 23.94 8.20 -2.35
N VAL A 17 23.50 7.92 -3.56
CA VAL A 17 23.64 8.82 -4.72
C VAL A 17 22.30 9.52 -4.94
N LEU A 18 22.28 10.85 -4.83
CA LEU A 18 21.06 11.66 -5.01
C LEU A 18 20.64 11.71 -6.49
N GLU A 19 19.33 11.61 -6.73
CA GLU A 19 18.68 11.63 -8.04
C GLU A 19 17.45 12.56 -7.99
N PRO A 20 17.50 13.77 -8.58
CA PRO A 20 18.62 14.34 -9.35
C PRO A 20 19.85 14.68 -8.48
N PRO A 21 21.06 14.78 -9.06
CA PRO A 21 22.26 15.16 -8.33
C PRO A 21 22.09 16.52 -7.63
N ALA A 22 22.46 16.58 -6.36
CA ALA A 22 22.44 17.81 -5.57
C ALA A 22 23.68 17.87 -4.67
N THR A 23 24.19 19.07 -4.45
CA THR A 23 25.31 19.32 -3.53
C THR A 23 24.75 19.85 -2.23
N LEU A 24 25.00 19.12 -1.13
CA LEU A 24 24.68 19.57 0.22
C LEU A 24 25.88 20.33 0.81
N PRO A 25 25.66 21.30 1.71
CA PRO A 25 26.75 21.98 2.40
C PRO A 25 27.63 21.01 3.20
N GLU A 26 28.94 21.24 3.20
CA GLU A 26 29.88 20.45 4.00
C GLU A 26 29.52 20.54 5.50
N GLY A 27 29.56 19.40 6.19
CA GLY A 27 29.25 19.33 7.63
C GLY A 27 27.77 19.42 8.00
N VAL A 28 26.85 19.41 7.02
CA VAL A 28 25.42 19.38 7.32
C VAL A 28 25.01 18.02 7.89
N GLU A 29 24.24 18.04 8.98
CA GLU A 29 23.62 16.84 9.53
C GLU A 29 22.43 16.41 8.65
N VAL A 30 22.32 15.12 8.37
CA VAL A 30 21.26 14.56 7.53
C VAL A 30 20.61 13.36 8.21
N GLU A 31 19.30 13.25 8.08
CA GLU A 31 18.54 12.05 8.43
C GLU A 31 18.27 11.24 7.16
N VAL A 32 18.58 9.94 7.20
CA VAL A 32 18.33 9.02 6.09
C VAL A 32 17.14 8.13 6.44
N VAL A 33 16.05 8.30 5.70
CA VAL A 33 14.87 7.43 5.77
C VAL A 33 14.80 6.59 4.50
N PRO A 34 14.89 5.24 4.57
CA PRO A 34 14.66 4.38 3.42
C PRO A 34 13.28 4.67 2.82
N ALA A 35 13.24 5.01 1.53
CA ALA A 35 11.97 5.28 0.83
C ALA A 35 11.14 4.01 0.59
N ASP A 36 11.82 2.87 0.58
CA ASP A 36 11.29 1.52 0.53
C ASP A 36 12.24 0.68 1.39
N ASP A 37 11.71 -0.05 2.37
CA ASP A 37 12.52 -0.93 3.22
C ASP A 37 12.76 -2.31 2.58
N GLY A 38 12.32 -2.48 1.33
CA GLY A 38 12.45 -3.70 0.55
C GLY A 38 11.57 -4.84 1.09
N ARG A 39 10.74 -4.55 2.10
CA ARG A 39 9.76 -5.50 2.60
C ARG A 39 8.51 -5.30 1.77
N ALA A 40 8.20 -6.30 0.95
CA ALA A 40 6.85 -6.38 0.41
C ALA A 40 5.90 -6.39 1.61
N GLY A 41 5.02 -5.38 1.68
CA GLY A 41 3.88 -5.43 2.59
C GLY A 41 3.02 -6.66 2.29
N PRO A 42 2.13 -7.05 3.21
CA PRO A 42 1.25 -8.19 2.98
C PRO A 42 0.46 -7.98 1.68
N THR A 43 0.36 -9.04 0.89
CA THR A 43 -0.50 -9.12 -0.27
C THR A 43 -1.96 -8.93 0.13
N TRP A 44 -2.81 -8.52 -0.80
CA TRP A 44 -4.26 -8.44 -0.52
C TRP A 44 -4.86 -9.79 -0.13
N ALA A 45 -4.29 -10.90 -0.60
CA ALA A 45 -4.71 -12.23 -0.17
C ALA A 45 -4.45 -12.45 1.33
N GLU A 46 -3.28 -12.06 1.82
CA GLU A 46 -2.93 -12.15 3.25
C GLU A 46 -3.77 -11.18 4.11
N VAL A 47 -4.00 -9.96 3.62
CA VAL A 47 -4.83 -8.96 4.33
C VAL A 47 -6.28 -9.43 4.50
N PHE A 48 -6.83 -10.13 3.50
CA PHE A 48 -8.22 -10.57 3.50
C PHE A 48 -8.39 -12.07 3.80
N GLU A 49 -7.33 -12.77 4.22
CA GLU A 49 -7.34 -14.22 4.45
C GLU A 49 -8.50 -14.65 5.36
N ASP A 50 -8.74 -13.87 6.42
CA ASP A 50 -9.82 -14.15 7.35
C ASP A 50 -11.19 -14.16 6.66
N VAL A 51 -11.47 -13.21 5.76
CA VAL A 51 -12.83 -13.03 5.20
C VAL A 51 -13.02 -13.70 3.85
N ALA A 52 -11.94 -13.92 3.10
CA ALA A 52 -11.98 -14.52 1.77
C ALA A 52 -12.58 -15.93 1.85
N GLY A 53 -13.57 -16.20 1.01
CA GLY A 53 -14.22 -17.52 0.94
C GLY A 53 -15.23 -17.83 2.06
N ARG A 54 -15.44 -16.95 3.07
CA ARG A 54 -16.40 -17.20 4.15
C ARG A 54 -17.87 -17.30 3.71
N ALA A 55 -18.20 -16.75 2.54
CA ALA A 55 -19.54 -16.74 1.98
C ALA A 55 -19.85 -18.06 1.25
N GLU A 56 -19.96 -19.16 1.99
CA GLU A 56 -20.27 -20.49 1.46
C GLU A 56 -21.79 -20.71 1.30
N GLY A 57 -22.18 -21.51 0.31
CA GLY A 57 -23.57 -21.93 0.11
C GLY A 57 -24.53 -20.82 -0.36
N LEU A 58 -24.02 -19.63 -0.71
CA LEU A 58 -24.85 -18.55 -1.25
C LEU A 58 -25.31 -18.85 -2.69
N PRO A 59 -26.52 -18.41 -3.06
CA PRO A 59 -26.95 -18.39 -4.45
C PRO A 59 -26.00 -17.59 -5.34
N ALA A 60 -25.82 -18.03 -6.60
CA ALA A 60 -24.89 -17.40 -7.54
C ALA A 60 -25.22 -15.93 -7.84
N ASP A 61 -26.47 -15.52 -7.64
CA ASP A 61 -26.98 -14.16 -7.85
C ASP A 61 -27.16 -13.37 -6.53
N ALA A 62 -26.62 -13.87 -5.41
CA ALA A 62 -26.74 -13.22 -4.11
C ALA A 62 -26.18 -11.78 -4.11
N SER A 63 -25.14 -11.51 -4.91
CA SER A 63 -24.52 -10.19 -5.06
C SER A 63 -25.40 -9.16 -5.78
N ILE A 64 -26.42 -9.62 -6.52
CA ILE A 64 -27.36 -8.77 -7.26
C ILE A 64 -28.67 -8.64 -6.46
N ASN A 65 -29.09 -9.75 -5.85
CA ASN A 65 -30.39 -9.91 -5.21
C ASN A 65 -30.33 -9.88 -3.68
N HIS A 66 -29.49 -9.01 -3.10
CA HIS A 66 -29.32 -8.89 -1.64
C HIS A 66 -30.66 -8.74 -0.89
N ASP A 67 -31.52 -7.82 -1.34
CA ASP A 67 -32.81 -7.53 -0.67
C ASP A 67 -33.78 -8.71 -0.74
N HIS A 68 -33.72 -9.50 -1.81
CA HIS A 68 -34.52 -10.71 -1.95
C HIS A 68 -34.10 -11.75 -0.91
N TYR A 69 -32.79 -11.96 -0.74
CA TYR A 69 -32.27 -12.97 0.18
C TYR A 69 -32.28 -12.54 1.65
N LEU A 70 -32.18 -11.24 1.93
CA LEU A 70 -32.22 -10.71 3.30
C LEU A 70 -33.64 -10.39 3.79
N TYR A 71 -34.51 -9.92 2.89
CA TYR A 71 -35.80 -9.32 3.26
C TYR A 71 -36.99 -9.88 2.47
N GLY A 72 -36.77 -10.79 1.52
CA GLY A 72 -37.85 -11.43 0.75
C GLY A 72 -38.47 -10.55 -0.34
N THR A 73 -37.83 -9.45 -0.74
CA THR A 73 -38.32 -8.61 -1.85
C THR A 73 -38.29 -9.36 -3.18
N PRO A 74 -39.04 -8.96 -4.22
CA PRO A 74 -38.83 -9.48 -5.57
C PRO A 74 -37.36 -9.30 -6.03
N LYS A 75 -36.88 -10.22 -6.87
CA LYS A 75 -35.56 -10.11 -7.52
C LYS A 75 -35.52 -8.91 -8.46
N LYS A 76 -34.34 -8.31 -8.61
CA LYS A 76 -34.07 -7.18 -9.51
C LYS A 76 -33.73 -7.66 -10.91
#